data_AF-A0A960UH25-F1
#
_entry.id   AF-A0A960UH25-F1
#
_cell.length_a   1.000
_cell.length_b   1.000
_cell.length_c   1.000
_cell.angle_alpha   90.00
_cell.angle_beta   90.00
_cell.angle_gamma   90.00
#
_symmetry.space_group_name_H-M   'P 1'
#
loop_
_entity.id
_entity.type
_entity.pdbx_description
1 polymer ?
#
loop_
_entity_poly.entity_id
_entity_poly.type
_entity_poly.pdbx_seq_one_letter_code
_entity_poly.pdbx_strand_id
1 'polypeptide(L)'
;MLKFINLDIGGGRMLRYHTGVSRDANYNVLAQAHVHAYLPGTQTYVATFSDELGAVPVQQPLTSDAQGNYSFYTPEPIVDLRYVTALTPALNLYDVPIQARQTPFVVSVESFGAKGDGVTDDRTAIQAAVDAATGIGPGSTVRFRPGRTYRILGEVLVQETLTLDLSGAVIEHTATASVGGLFRFRAPQQFAITWPTDVEAGTREWLEQDPPYSQGDYLLFTTDYDWIDRQYKYGNTHYGQAFLVERVDGGTVTVSDAFIQGMKASDGIQLRSFKRISPVIRGGEIRTDDSQAGGGLPGVSYCIRFCHCVQPRIEGTRLNGLEYQYSAYVRFEHCFGPVADGVILSSVNLPRGSTDGVYGVHFAGATSHGQLLNSDSHGLRHFSDVTWADLENDDGDVLLSRVCGVFWSLTRCCRAFDSVNSGFGPHGAGRYFDFVDCQAINGSGAGFSTRVSYTRYLNCRAESPGVESYAFDFGGGIQLPTDDQGQPSGDGETLAFGGQNPLVGCEMVNCTQEGYQKGLFRVCNMS
;
A
#
# COMPACT_ATOMS: atom_id res chain seq x y z
N MET A 1 -29.31 -26.35 -21.52
CA MET A 1 -29.44 -25.27 -22.52
C MET A 1 -28.88 -24.00 -21.86
N LEU A 2 -27.54 -23.92 -21.75
CA LEU A 2 -26.82 -22.81 -21.10
C LEU A 2 -26.48 -21.78 -22.18
N LYS A 3 -27.06 -20.59 -22.09
CA LYS A 3 -26.62 -19.43 -22.86
C LYS A 3 -25.36 -18.89 -22.19
N PHE A 4 -24.20 -19.19 -22.75
CA PHE A 4 -23.00 -18.39 -22.52
C PHE A 4 -23.27 -17.01 -23.14
N ILE A 5 -23.38 -15.97 -22.32
CA ILE A 5 -23.25 -14.60 -22.80
C ILE A 5 -21.74 -14.40 -22.95
N ASN A 6 -21.24 -14.53 -24.18
CA ASN A 6 -19.94 -14.00 -24.55
C ASN A 6 -20.02 -12.48 -24.44
N LEU A 7 -19.58 -11.93 -23.32
CA LEU A 7 -19.14 -10.54 -23.23
C LEU A 7 -17.69 -10.53 -23.68
N ASP A 8 -17.51 -10.38 -24.99
CA ASP A 8 -16.24 -10.06 -25.61
C ASP A 8 -15.92 -8.60 -25.26
N ILE A 9 -15.25 -8.38 -24.13
CA ILE A 9 -14.70 -7.08 -23.74
C ILE A 9 -13.22 -7.10 -24.13
N GLY A 10 -12.97 -6.96 -25.44
CA GLY A 10 -11.63 -6.69 -25.95
C GLY A 10 -11.03 -5.48 -25.24
N GLY A 11 -9.72 -5.52 -24.97
CA GLY A 11 -8.95 -4.56 -24.14
C GLY A 11 -8.95 -3.09 -24.60
N GLY A 12 -10.12 -2.48 -24.75
CA GLY A 12 -10.32 -1.08 -25.04
C GLY A 12 -10.04 -0.22 -23.82
N ARG A 13 -9.27 0.86 -24.01
CA ARG A 13 -9.18 1.97 -23.05
C ARG A 13 -10.59 2.43 -22.68
N MET A 14 -10.91 2.47 -21.38
CA MET A 14 -12.17 3.01 -20.87
C MET A 14 -12.41 4.43 -21.38
N LEU A 15 -13.57 4.64 -22.00
CA LEU A 15 -14.01 5.96 -22.42
C LEU A 15 -14.44 6.77 -21.18
N ARG A 16 -14.06 8.03 -21.15
CA ARG A 16 -14.41 9.02 -20.13
C ARG A 16 -15.67 9.75 -20.53
N TYR A 17 -16.52 10.07 -19.56
CA TYR A 17 -17.81 10.72 -19.81
C TYR A 17 -17.70 12.23 -19.61
N HIS A 18 -18.12 12.99 -20.61
CA HIS A 18 -18.27 14.43 -20.50
C HIS A 18 -19.73 14.82 -20.57
N THR A 19 -20.13 15.79 -19.75
CA THR A 19 -21.39 16.50 -19.92
C THR A 19 -21.15 17.98 -19.67
N GLY A 20 -21.88 18.81 -20.41
CA GLY A 20 -21.81 20.26 -20.24
C GLY A 20 -23.06 20.94 -20.76
N VAL A 21 -23.08 22.26 -20.56
CA VAL A 21 -24.10 23.15 -21.10
C VAL A 21 -23.40 24.13 -22.03
N SER A 22 -23.77 24.17 -23.31
CA SER A 22 -23.25 25.15 -24.26
C SER A 22 -23.74 26.54 -23.87
N ARG A 23 -22.81 27.45 -23.63
CA ARG A 23 -23.09 28.84 -23.22
C ARG A 23 -22.26 29.82 -24.05
N ASP A 24 -22.76 31.04 -24.21
CA ASP A 24 -21.96 32.14 -24.79
C ASP A 24 -21.02 32.78 -23.74
N ALA A 25 -20.24 33.77 -24.18
CA ALA A 25 -19.33 34.51 -23.29
C ALA A 25 -20.04 35.30 -22.17
N ASN A 26 -21.35 35.50 -22.27
CA ASN A 26 -22.20 36.15 -21.26
C ASN A 26 -22.96 35.12 -20.41
N TYR A 27 -22.62 33.83 -20.50
CA TYR A 27 -23.24 32.71 -19.81
C TYR A 27 -24.69 32.40 -20.20
N ASN A 28 -25.21 32.96 -21.29
CA ASN A 28 -26.52 32.60 -21.82
C ASN A 28 -26.48 31.19 -22.40
N VAL A 29 -27.53 30.40 -22.18
CA VAL A 29 -27.67 29.06 -22.72
C VAL A 29 -27.82 29.12 -24.24
N LEU A 30 -27.00 28.33 -24.94
CA LEU A 30 -27.05 28.17 -26.38
C LEU A 30 -27.78 26.86 -26.72
N ALA A 31 -29.07 26.94 -26.98
CA ALA A 31 -29.85 25.79 -27.45
C ALA A 31 -29.45 25.41 -28.87
N GLN A 32 -29.44 24.11 -29.18
CA GLN A 32 -29.14 23.59 -30.53
C GLN A 32 -27.77 24.05 -31.08
N ALA A 33 -26.80 24.25 -30.18
CA ALA A 33 -25.45 24.61 -30.58
C ALA A 33 -24.72 23.39 -31.15
N HIS A 34 -23.91 23.61 -32.17
CA HIS A 34 -22.93 22.63 -32.62
C HIS A 34 -21.74 22.63 -31.67
N VAL A 35 -21.55 21.53 -30.96
CA VAL A 35 -20.48 21.30 -30.00
C VAL A 35 -19.41 20.45 -30.68
N HIS A 36 -18.25 21.05 -30.89
CA HIS A 36 -17.08 20.41 -31.46
C HIS A 36 -16.11 20.04 -30.35
N ALA A 37 -15.59 18.81 -30.34
CA ALA A 37 -14.57 18.35 -29.39
C ALA A 37 -13.27 17.95 -30.11
N TYR A 38 -12.16 18.60 -29.78
CA TYR A 38 -10.86 18.44 -30.43
C TYR A 38 -9.78 17.89 -29.48
N LEU A 39 -8.77 17.22 -30.05
CA LEU A 39 -7.53 16.95 -29.32
C LEU A 39 -6.88 18.29 -28.93
N PRO A 40 -6.37 18.44 -27.69
CA PRO A 40 -5.85 19.71 -27.18
C PRO A 40 -4.81 20.35 -28.11
N GLY A 41 -5.00 21.64 -28.42
CA GLY A 41 -4.11 22.42 -29.28
C GLY A 41 -4.18 22.10 -30.78
N THR A 42 -5.17 21.29 -31.22
CA THR A 42 -5.31 20.87 -32.62
C THR A 42 -6.69 21.19 -33.21
N GLN A 43 -6.87 20.93 -34.52
CA GLN A 43 -8.19 20.93 -35.17
C GLN A 43 -8.69 19.51 -35.47
N THR A 44 -8.08 18.49 -34.87
CA THR A 44 -8.44 17.09 -35.06
C THR A 44 -9.53 16.71 -34.06
N TYR A 45 -10.67 16.22 -34.55
CA TYR A 45 -11.75 15.76 -33.66
C TYR A 45 -11.30 14.59 -32.80
N VAL A 46 -11.72 14.57 -31.54
CA VAL A 46 -11.62 13.37 -30.71
C VAL A 46 -12.65 12.33 -31.15
N ALA A 47 -12.34 11.06 -30.95
CA ALA A 47 -13.33 10.01 -31.10
C ALA A 47 -14.39 10.16 -30.01
N THR A 48 -15.66 10.32 -30.40
CA THR A 48 -16.79 10.43 -29.48
C THR A 48 -17.80 9.33 -29.68
N PHE A 49 -18.44 8.91 -28.59
CA PHE A 49 -19.41 7.80 -28.57
C PHE A 49 -20.63 8.16 -27.72
N SER A 50 -21.77 7.52 -28.02
CA SER A 50 -23.02 7.69 -27.26
C SER A 50 -23.15 6.68 -26.13
N ASP A 51 -22.34 5.61 -26.18
CA ASP A 51 -22.29 4.57 -25.18
C ASP A 51 -20.88 4.40 -24.61
N GLU A 52 -20.84 3.81 -23.43
CA GLU A 52 -19.65 3.62 -22.62
C GLU A 52 -18.68 2.55 -23.16
N LEU A 53 -19.17 1.64 -24.03
CA LEU A 53 -18.36 0.57 -24.62
C LEU A 53 -17.64 1.02 -25.90
N GLY A 54 -17.91 2.24 -26.37
CA GLY A 54 -17.40 2.73 -27.64
C GLY A 54 -18.01 2.01 -28.85
N ALA A 55 -19.15 1.34 -28.68
CA ALA A 55 -19.78 0.54 -29.72
C ALA A 55 -20.52 1.40 -30.75
N VAL A 56 -20.98 2.58 -30.35
CA VAL A 56 -21.80 3.51 -31.14
C VAL A 56 -21.06 4.86 -31.23
N PRO A 57 -20.21 5.03 -32.25
CA PRO A 57 -19.58 6.31 -32.53
C PRO A 57 -20.63 7.39 -32.80
N VAL A 58 -20.38 8.59 -32.27
CA VAL A 58 -21.18 9.77 -32.54
C VAL A 58 -20.36 10.70 -33.42
N GLN A 59 -20.96 11.11 -34.54
CA GLN A 59 -20.32 12.01 -35.49
C GLN A 59 -20.24 13.43 -34.92
N GLN A 60 -19.05 14.03 -35.03
CA GLN A 60 -18.83 15.44 -34.69
C GLN A 60 -19.25 16.36 -35.86
N PRO A 61 -19.81 17.56 -35.60
CA PRO A 61 -20.13 18.10 -34.27
C PRO A 61 -21.39 17.48 -33.64
N LEU A 62 -21.42 17.45 -32.31
CA LEU A 62 -22.61 17.13 -31.52
C LEU A 62 -23.61 18.30 -31.56
N THR A 63 -24.89 18.04 -31.34
CA THR A 63 -25.91 19.10 -31.20
C THR A 63 -26.42 19.12 -29.77
N SER A 64 -26.38 20.28 -29.11
CA SER A 64 -26.94 20.43 -27.76
C SER A 64 -28.47 20.48 -27.77
N ASP A 65 -29.10 20.11 -26.67
CA ASP A 65 -30.57 20.10 -26.56
C ASP A 65 -31.18 21.51 -26.44
N ALA A 66 -32.49 21.60 -26.20
CA ALA A 66 -33.20 22.87 -26.05
C ALA A 66 -32.76 23.68 -24.80
N GLN A 67 -32.12 23.02 -23.83
CA GLN A 67 -31.54 23.61 -22.64
C GLN A 67 -30.01 23.75 -22.77
N GLY A 68 -29.46 23.53 -23.97
CA GLY A 68 -28.03 23.60 -24.26
C GLY A 68 -27.21 22.46 -23.67
N ASN A 69 -27.83 21.41 -23.12
CA ASN A 69 -27.09 20.29 -22.59
C ASN A 69 -26.51 19.43 -23.72
N TYR A 70 -25.34 18.88 -23.48
CA TYR A 70 -24.72 17.88 -24.35
C TYR A 70 -23.93 16.88 -23.51
N SER A 71 -23.67 15.71 -24.08
CA SER A 71 -22.80 14.70 -23.49
C SER A 71 -22.18 13.79 -24.53
N PHE A 72 -21.05 13.17 -24.19
CA PHE A 72 -20.37 12.18 -25.01
C PHE A 72 -19.37 11.38 -24.18
N TYR A 73 -18.96 10.23 -24.72
CA TYR A 73 -17.85 9.42 -24.22
C TYR A 73 -16.62 9.59 -25.13
N THR A 74 -15.40 9.66 -24.58
CA THR A 74 -14.14 9.79 -25.33
C THR A 74 -12.99 9.11 -24.60
N PRO A 75 -11.99 8.49 -25.27
CA PRO A 75 -10.82 7.95 -24.57
C PRO A 75 -9.92 9.05 -23.99
N GLU A 76 -10.10 10.30 -24.43
CA GLU A 76 -9.18 11.40 -24.14
C GLU A 76 -9.42 12.02 -22.75
N PRO A 77 -8.37 12.23 -21.94
CA PRO A 77 -8.48 12.81 -20.60
C PRO A 77 -8.79 14.31 -20.59
N ILE A 78 -8.43 15.00 -21.67
CA ILE A 78 -8.54 16.45 -21.85
C ILE A 78 -8.94 16.70 -23.29
N VAL A 79 -9.83 17.66 -23.53
CA VAL A 79 -10.28 18.06 -24.87
C VAL A 79 -10.39 19.58 -24.98
N ASP A 80 -10.33 20.11 -26.20
CA ASP A 80 -10.75 21.48 -26.48
C ASP A 80 -12.18 21.46 -27.01
N LEU A 81 -13.06 22.30 -26.46
CA LEU A 81 -14.45 22.41 -26.88
C LEU A 81 -14.71 23.70 -27.63
N ARG A 82 -15.48 23.63 -28.72
CA ARG A 82 -15.95 24.81 -29.45
C ARG A 82 -17.45 24.76 -29.65
N TYR A 83 -18.14 25.80 -29.22
CA TYR A 83 -19.58 25.97 -29.43
C TYR A 83 -19.84 26.91 -30.61
N VAL A 84 -20.61 26.46 -31.59
CA VAL A 84 -20.98 27.24 -32.78
C VAL A 84 -22.51 27.33 -32.88
N THR A 85 -23.04 28.53 -33.10
CA THR A 85 -24.46 28.75 -33.41
C THR A 85 -24.62 29.63 -34.64
N ALA A 86 -25.84 29.69 -35.19
CA ALA A 86 -26.15 30.59 -36.31
C ALA A 86 -26.16 32.09 -35.92
N LEU A 87 -26.22 32.41 -34.62
CA LEU A 87 -26.53 33.76 -34.13
C LEU A 87 -25.40 34.41 -33.33
N THR A 88 -24.36 33.66 -32.93
CA THR A 88 -23.26 34.16 -32.10
C THR A 88 -21.89 33.71 -32.61
N PRO A 89 -20.83 34.52 -32.39
CA PRO A 89 -19.45 34.08 -32.60
C PRO A 89 -19.14 32.83 -31.78
N ALA A 90 -18.32 31.94 -32.34
CA ALA A 90 -17.97 30.70 -31.67
C ALA A 90 -17.21 30.95 -30.35
N LEU A 91 -17.58 30.21 -29.29
CA LEU A 91 -16.83 30.20 -28.02
C LEU A 91 -15.91 28.97 -27.99
N ASN A 92 -14.64 29.17 -27.67
CA ASN A 92 -13.67 28.08 -27.47
C ASN A 92 -13.35 27.95 -25.97
N LEU A 93 -13.30 26.72 -25.49
CA LEU A 93 -12.82 26.33 -24.17
C LEU A 93 -11.63 25.40 -24.37
N TYR A 94 -10.49 25.75 -23.82
CA TYR A 94 -9.26 24.97 -23.95
C TYR A 94 -9.00 24.13 -22.71
N ASP A 95 -8.34 23.00 -22.90
CA ASP A 95 -7.90 22.09 -21.84
C ASP A 95 -9.04 21.67 -20.88
N VAL A 96 -10.22 21.37 -21.44
CA VAL A 96 -11.37 20.92 -20.65
C VAL A 96 -11.10 19.49 -20.15
N PRO A 97 -10.97 19.29 -18.83
CA PRO A 97 -10.74 17.96 -18.28
C PRO A 97 -12.02 17.12 -18.42
N ILE A 98 -11.90 15.95 -19.03
CA ILE A 98 -13.00 14.99 -19.08
C ILE A 98 -12.98 14.15 -17.82
N GLN A 99 -14.08 14.24 -17.06
CA GLN A 99 -14.20 13.53 -15.80
C GLN A 99 -14.07 12.02 -16.05
N ALA A 100 -13.11 11.40 -15.34
CA ALA A 100 -13.23 9.98 -15.06
C ALA A 100 -14.55 9.78 -14.31
N ARG A 101 -15.35 8.80 -14.74
CA ARG A 101 -16.72 8.58 -14.26
C ARG A 101 -16.79 8.64 -12.72
N GLN A 102 -17.72 9.43 -12.19
CA GLN A 102 -17.93 9.66 -10.75
C GLN A 102 -18.69 8.53 -10.03
N THR A 103 -19.33 7.60 -10.75
CA THR A 103 -19.93 6.41 -10.12
C THR A 103 -19.00 5.21 -10.33
N PRO A 104 -18.33 4.70 -9.27
CA PRO A 104 -17.62 3.44 -9.38
C PRO A 104 -18.63 2.38 -9.80
N PHE A 105 -18.32 1.61 -10.84
CA PHE A 105 -19.14 0.47 -11.19
C PHE A 105 -19.12 -0.51 -10.02
N VAL A 106 -20.31 -0.86 -9.53
CA VAL A 106 -20.46 -1.79 -8.41
C VAL A 106 -20.81 -3.16 -8.96
N VAL A 107 -19.91 -4.11 -8.76
CA VAL A 107 -20.08 -5.52 -9.10
C VAL A 107 -20.42 -6.27 -7.82
N SER A 108 -21.66 -6.74 -7.68
CA SER A 108 -22.05 -7.58 -6.55
C SER A 108 -21.51 -8.99 -6.73
N VAL A 109 -20.88 -9.56 -5.70
CA VAL A 109 -20.43 -10.97 -5.70
C VAL A 109 -21.58 -11.97 -5.92
N GLU A 110 -22.80 -11.58 -5.55
CA GLU A 110 -23.99 -12.42 -5.65
C GLU A 110 -24.50 -12.54 -7.09
N SER A 111 -24.21 -11.55 -7.94
CA SER A 111 -24.48 -11.61 -9.38
C SER A 111 -23.68 -12.72 -10.07
N PHE A 112 -22.63 -13.20 -9.42
CA PHE A 112 -21.76 -14.29 -9.88
C PHE A 112 -22.01 -15.60 -9.13
N GLY A 113 -23.07 -15.67 -8.32
CA GLY A 113 -23.52 -16.88 -7.65
C GLY A 113 -22.98 -17.09 -6.24
N ALA A 114 -22.33 -16.10 -5.63
CA ALA A 114 -21.96 -16.16 -4.22
C ALA A 114 -23.22 -16.24 -3.34
N LYS A 115 -23.25 -17.17 -2.38
CA LYS A 115 -24.40 -17.41 -1.51
C LYS A 115 -24.30 -16.66 -0.19
N GLY A 116 -23.10 -16.50 0.37
CA GLY A 116 -22.90 -15.82 1.64
C GLY A 116 -23.66 -16.49 2.79
N ASP A 117 -23.70 -17.82 2.81
CA ASP A 117 -24.42 -18.65 3.79
C ASP A 117 -23.52 -19.24 4.90
N GLY A 118 -22.21 -18.93 4.89
CA GLY A 118 -21.20 -19.45 5.82
C GLY A 118 -20.83 -20.92 5.61
N VAL A 119 -21.40 -21.59 4.61
CA VAL A 119 -21.19 -23.03 4.38
C VAL A 119 -20.64 -23.30 3.00
N THR A 120 -21.23 -22.67 1.97
CA THR A 120 -20.83 -22.79 0.58
C THR A 120 -19.51 -22.05 0.35
N ASP A 121 -18.55 -22.69 -0.31
CA ASP A 121 -17.34 -22.01 -0.77
C ASP A 121 -17.68 -21.02 -1.90
N ASP A 122 -17.61 -19.74 -1.57
CA ASP A 122 -17.95 -18.61 -2.44
C ASP A 122 -16.75 -18.12 -3.28
N ARG A 123 -15.55 -18.70 -3.11
CA ARG A 123 -14.30 -18.26 -3.75
C ARG A 123 -14.44 -18.04 -5.26
N THR A 124 -15.00 -19.00 -5.98
CA THR A 124 -15.11 -18.92 -7.45
C THR A 124 -16.04 -17.81 -7.92
N ALA A 125 -17.15 -17.58 -7.21
CA ALA A 125 -18.06 -16.48 -7.52
C ALA A 125 -17.43 -15.12 -7.22
N ILE A 126 -16.71 -15.02 -6.11
CA ILE A 126 -15.99 -13.81 -5.73
C ILE A 126 -14.87 -13.49 -6.72
N GLN A 127 -14.08 -14.49 -7.14
CA GLN A 127 -13.06 -14.30 -8.19
C GLN A 127 -13.70 -13.83 -9.49
N ALA A 128 -14.81 -14.43 -9.92
CA ALA A 128 -15.50 -14.00 -11.14
C ALA A 128 -16.03 -12.55 -11.06
N ALA A 129 -16.46 -12.10 -9.87
CA ALA A 129 -16.83 -10.70 -9.64
C ALA A 129 -15.62 -9.76 -9.70
N VAL A 130 -14.47 -10.18 -9.16
CA VAL A 130 -13.19 -9.45 -9.29
C VAL A 130 -12.77 -9.37 -10.76
N ASP A 131 -12.81 -10.47 -11.51
CA ASP A 131 -12.44 -10.51 -12.92
C ASP A 131 -13.33 -9.60 -13.75
N ALA A 132 -14.65 -9.60 -13.47
CA ALA A 132 -15.59 -8.69 -14.12
C ALA A 132 -15.31 -7.22 -13.76
N ALA A 133 -15.00 -6.92 -12.51
CA ALA A 133 -14.64 -5.56 -12.10
C ALA A 133 -13.31 -5.09 -12.73
N THR A 134 -12.33 -6.00 -12.88
CA THR A 134 -11.10 -5.75 -13.63
C THR A 134 -11.38 -5.48 -15.11
N GLY A 135 -12.28 -6.24 -15.74
CA GLY A 135 -12.71 -6.03 -17.12
C GLY A 135 -13.43 -4.70 -17.35
N ILE A 136 -14.08 -4.16 -16.32
CA ILE A 136 -14.62 -2.79 -16.34
C ILE A 136 -13.50 -1.77 -16.21
N GLY A 137 -12.55 -1.98 -15.29
CA GLY A 137 -11.32 -1.20 -15.19
C GLY A 137 -11.11 -0.49 -13.84
N PRO A 138 -10.04 0.32 -13.74
CA PRO A 138 -9.63 1.00 -12.51
C PRO A 138 -10.75 1.82 -11.86
N GLY A 139 -10.85 1.74 -10.53
CA GLY A 139 -11.84 2.44 -9.71
C GLY A 139 -13.15 1.68 -9.49
N SER A 140 -13.33 0.50 -10.12
CA SER A 140 -14.51 -0.33 -9.90
C SER A 140 -14.55 -0.90 -8.47
N THR A 141 -15.76 -1.19 -7.99
CA THR A 141 -16.01 -1.73 -6.64
C THR A 141 -16.60 -3.12 -6.74
N VAL A 142 -15.99 -4.10 -6.08
CA VAL A 142 -16.61 -5.39 -5.80
C VAL A 142 -17.31 -5.29 -4.44
N ARG A 143 -18.62 -5.49 -4.41
CA ARG A 143 -19.44 -5.32 -3.20
C ARG A 143 -19.97 -6.63 -2.67
N PHE A 144 -19.83 -6.80 -1.36
CA PHE A 144 -20.44 -7.87 -0.59
C PHE A 144 -21.75 -7.39 0.04
N ARG A 145 -22.72 -8.28 0.20
CA ARG A 145 -23.97 -7.94 0.91
C ARG A 145 -23.72 -7.88 2.43
N PRO A 146 -24.12 -6.80 3.11
CA PRO A 146 -24.05 -6.69 4.57
C PRO A 146 -24.70 -7.86 5.32
N GLY A 147 -24.12 -8.28 6.45
CA GLY A 147 -24.71 -9.29 7.33
C GLY A 147 -24.71 -10.72 6.79
N ARG A 148 -24.05 -10.97 5.64
CA ARG A 148 -23.78 -12.31 5.09
C ARG A 148 -22.42 -12.81 5.52
N THR A 149 -22.26 -14.13 5.52
CA THR A 149 -20.97 -14.79 5.80
C THR A 149 -20.51 -15.52 4.55
N TYR A 150 -19.42 -15.07 3.92
CA TYR A 150 -18.88 -15.69 2.71
C TYR A 150 -17.72 -16.59 3.11
N ARG A 151 -17.84 -17.88 2.83
CA ARG A 151 -16.77 -18.83 3.11
C ARG A 151 -15.83 -18.91 1.92
N ILE A 152 -14.53 -18.82 2.14
CA ILE A 152 -13.51 -18.81 1.08
C ILE A 152 -12.41 -19.80 1.42
N LEU A 153 -12.27 -20.87 0.62
CA LEU A 153 -11.30 -21.95 0.86
C LEU A 153 -9.98 -21.82 0.08
N GLY A 154 -9.77 -20.72 -0.63
CA GLY A 154 -8.52 -20.47 -1.38
C GLY A 154 -8.29 -19.00 -1.67
N GLU A 155 -7.21 -18.70 -2.39
CA GLU A 155 -6.84 -17.32 -2.72
C GLU A 155 -7.85 -16.68 -3.71
N VAL A 156 -8.10 -15.39 -3.49
CA VAL A 156 -8.72 -14.46 -4.44
C VAL A 156 -7.65 -13.45 -4.87
N LEU A 157 -7.35 -13.43 -6.17
CA LEU A 157 -6.32 -12.61 -6.78
C LEU A 157 -6.92 -11.34 -7.38
N VAL A 158 -6.35 -10.19 -7.04
CA VAL A 158 -6.74 -8.85 -7.53
C VAL A 158 -5.53 -8.17 -8.17
N GLN A 159 -5.60 -7.88 -9.46
CA GLN A 159 -4.49 -7.28 -10.24
C GLN A 159 -4.82 -5.92 -10.86
N GLU A 160 -5.83 -5.24 -10.31
CA GLU A 160 -6.30 -3.93 -10.76
C GLU A 160 -6.61 -3.03 -9.56
N THR A 161 -6.64 -1.72 -9.81
CA THR A 161 -7.13 -0.71 -8.86
C THR A 161 -8.62 -0.92 -8.62
N LEU A 162 -8.97 -1.76 -7.64
CA LEU A 162 -10.35 -2.06 -7.26
C LEU A 162 -10.59 -1.74 -5.79
N THR A 163 -11.85 -1.46 -5.45
CA THR A 163 -12.32 -1.47 -4.05
C THR A 163 -13.05 -2.77 -3.74
N LEU A 164 -12.56 -3.57 -2.80
CA LEU A 164 -13.32 -4.62 -2.14
C LEU A 164 -14.10 -4.01 -0.97
N ASP A 165 -15.39 -3.77 -1.19
CA ASP A 165 -16.30 -3.20 -0.21
C ASP A 165 -17.04 -4.34 0.52
N LEU A 166 -16.51 -4.74 1.68
CA LEU A 166 -17.09 -5.83 2.46
C LEU A 166 -18.43 -5.41 3.09
N SER A 167 -18.72 -4.11 3.20
CA SER A 167 -20.02 -3.56 3.61
C SER A 167 -20.61 -4.18 4.90
N GLY A 168 -19.78 -4.59 5.86
CA GLY A 168 -20.26 -5.24 7.08
C GLY A 168 -20.58 -6.75 6.94
N ALA A 169 -20.17 -7.37 5.85
CA ALA A 169 -20.15 -8.83 5.72
C ALA A 169 -19.04 -9.45 6.58
N VAL A 170 -19.17 -10.75 6.84
CA VAL A 170 -18.11 -11.58 7.40
C VAL A 170 -17.50 -12.41 6.26
N ILE A 171 -16.18 -12.39 6.14
CA ILE A 171 -15.44 -13.32 5.31
C ILE A 171 -14.86 -14.38 6.24
N GLU A 172 -15.24 -15.64 6.01
CA GLU A 172 -14.74 -16.77 6.76
C GLU A 172 -13.72 -17.53 5.91
N HIS A 173 -12.48 -17.52 6.35
CA HIS A 173 -11.40 -18.23 5.71
C HIS A 173 -10.95 -19.38 6.59
N THR A 174 -11.13 -20.60 6.11
CA THR A 174 -10.51 -21.79 6.70
C THR A 174 -9.32 -22.11 5.82
N ALA A 175 -8.11 -21.90 6.30
CA ALA A 175 -6.90 -22.10 5.51
C ALA A 175 -6.73 -23.61 5.21
N THR A 176 -7.15 -24.07 4.03
CA THR A 176 -6.78 -25.38 3.52
C THR A 176 -5.42 -25.29 2.85
N ALA A 177 -4.34 -25.29 3.64
CA ALA A 177 -2.95 -25.61 3.25
C ALA A 177 -2.32 -24.85 2.05
N SER A 178 -2.92 -23.79 1.52
CA SER A 178 -2.39 -23.08 0.35
C SER A 178 -1.50 -21.90 0.71
N VAL A 179 -0.26 -21.94 0.25
CA VAL A 179 0.65 -20.79 0.12
C VAL A 179 -0.05 -19.71 -0.73
N GLY A 180 -0.25 -18.50 -0.22
CA GLY A 180 -0.83 -17.39 -1.00
C GLY A 180 -1.67 -16.38 -0.20
N GLY A 181 -2.37 -16.86 0.84
CA GLY A 181 -3.25 -16.04 1.65
C GLY A 181 -4.69 -15.93 1.11
N LEU A 182 -5.56 -15.19 1.80
CA LEU A 182 -6.99 -15.09 1.44
C LEU A 182 -7.21 -14.10 0.28
N PHE A 183 -6.81 -12.85 0.44
CA PHE A 183 -6.86 -11.84 -0.61
C PHE A 183 -5.45 -11.42 -1.00
N ARG A 184 -5.07 -11.69 -2.25
CA ARG A 184 -3.79 -11.27 -2.82
C ARG A 184 -4.02 -10.15 -3.82
N PHE A 185 -3.59 -8.95 -3.46
CA PHE A 185 -3.50 -7.81 -4.36
C PHE A 185 -2.09 -7.77 -4.94
N ARG A 186 -1.95 -7.86 -6.25
CA ARG A 186 -0.65 -7.94 -6.90
C ARG A 186 -0.61 -7.11 -8.16
N ALA A 187 0.28 -6.11 -8.21
CA ALA A 187 0.55 -5.43 -9.46
C ALA A 187 1.27 -6.37 -10.45
N PRO A 188 0.78 -6.49 -11.70
CA PRO A 188 1.51 -7.18 -12.76
C PRO A 188 2.86 -6.49 -13.05
N GLN A 189 3.92 -7.27 -13.20
CA GLN A 189 5.20 -6.73 -13.67
C GLN A 189 5.08 -6.32 -15.15
N GLN A 190 5.60 -5.15 -15.49
CA GLN A 190 5.63 -4.67 -16.88
C GLN A 190 6.94 -5.05 -17.58
N PHE A 191 8.07 -4.84 -16.91
CA PHE A 191 9.39 -5.11 -17.46
C PHE A 191 10.44 -5.30 -16.35
N ALA A 192 11.57 -5.88 -16.72
CA ALA A 192 12.77 -5.95 -15.89
C ALA A 192 13.97 -5.47 -16.73
N ILE A 193 14.80 -4.62 -16.13
CA ILE A 193 15.91 -3.93 -16.80
C ILE A 193 17.20 -4.20 -16.05
N THR A 194 18.28 -4.41 -16.81
CA THR A 194 19.65 -4.38 -16.27
C THR A 194 20.10 -2.94 -16.13
N TRP A 195 20.43 -2.56 -14.91
CA TRP A 195 20.76 -1.17 -14.58
C TRP A 195 22.16 -0.76 -15.08
N PRO A 196 22.31 0.37 -15.80
CA PRO A 196 23.56 0.65 -16.52
C PRO A 196 24.55 1.60 -15.82
N THR A 197 24.15 2.35 -14.78
CA THR A 197 24.97 3.47 -14.25
C THR A 197 25.00 3.54 -12.73
N ASP A 198 26.05 4.13 -12.17
CA ASP A 198 26.12 4.41 -10.73
C ASP A 198 25.10 5.51 -10.35
N VAL A 199 24.60 5.43 -9.11
CA VAL A 199 23.70 6.41 -8.49
C VAL A 199 24.24 6.79 -7.12
N GLU A 200 24.30 8.08 -6.84
CA GLU A 200 24.75 8.58 -5.54
C GLU A 200 23.59 8.66 -4.54
N ALA A 201 23.89 8.41 -3.26
CA ALA A 201 22.93 8.68 -2.18
C ALA A 201 22.50 10.15 -2.20
N GLY A 202 21.23 10.43 -1.90
CA GLY A 202 20.67 11.77 -1.89
C GLY A 202 20.24 12.29 -3.27
N THR A 203 20.55 11.59 -4.36
CA THR A 203 20.06 11.94 -5.70
C THR A 203 18.64 11.38 -5.90
N ARG A 204 17.84 12.03 -6.75
CA ARG A 204 16.51 11.56 -7.16
C ARG A 204 16.37 11.47 -8.68
N GLU A 205 17.50 11.61 -9.37
CA GLU A 205 17.58 11.73 -10.82
C GLU A 205 18.76 10.91 -11.34
N TRP A 206 18.55 10.25 -12.47
CA TRP A 206 19.61 9.60 -13.23
C TRP A 206 19.35 9.76 -14.73
N LEU A 207 20.38 9.47 -15.51
CA LEU A 207 20.29 9.43 -16.96
C LEU A 207 20.06 7.99 -17.41
N GLU A 208 19.02 7.79 -18.20
CA GLU A 208 18.71 6.53 -18.84
C GLU A 208 18.41 6.77 -20.32
N GLN A 209 19.06 5.98 -21.17
CA GLN A 209 18.77 6.01 -22.60
C GLN A 209 17.51 5.18 -22.85
N ASP A 210 16.51 5.81 -23.45
CA ASP A 210 15.24 5.18 -23.87
C ASP A 210 14.51 4.40 -22.75
N PRO A 211 14.18 5.06 -21.60
CA PRO A 211 13.52 4.38 -20.49
C PRO A 211 12.16 3.80 -20.95
N PRO A 212 11.88 2.51 -20.69
CA PRO A 212 10.64 1.86 -21.13
C PRO A 212 9.44 2.17 -20.23
N TYR A 213 9.57 3.17 -19.36
CA TYR A 213 8.54 3.65 -18.44
C TYR A 213 8.28 5.13 -18.62
N SER A 214 7.13 5.56 -18.09
CA SER A 214 6.61 6.91 -18.16
C SER A 214 6.34 7.48 -16.78
N GLN A 215 6.08 8.79 -16.74
CA GLN A 215 5.57 9.46 -15.55
C GLN A 215 4.37 8.70 -14.96
N GLY A 216 4.42 8.45 -13.65
CA GLY A 216 3.39 7.76 -12.90
C GLY A 216 3.61 6.26 -12.73
N ASP A 217 4.60 5.67 -13.41
CA ASP A 217 4.95 4.26 -13.24
C ASP A 217 5.60 3.99 -11.87
N TYR A 218 5.47 2.73 -11.42
CA TYR A 218 5.98 2.26 -10.14
C TYR A 218 7.24 1.42 -10.36
N LEU A 219 8.36 1.90 -9.83
CA LEU A 219 9.67 1.27 -9.97
C LEU A 219 10.12 0.64 -8.65
N LEU A 220 10.71 -0.55 -8.76
CA LEU A 220 11.36 -1.24 -7.66
C LEU A 220 12.82 -1.51 -8.02
N PHE A 221 13.71 -0.97 -7.20
CA PHE A 221 15.13 -1.27 -7.22
C PHE A 221 15.45 -2.32 -6.19
N THR A 222 16.27 -3.28 -6.58
CA THR A 222 16.84 -4.29 -5.68
C THR A 222 18.28 -4.55 -6.08
N THR A 223 19.09 -5.02 -5.16
CA THR A 223 20.54 -5.25 -5.33
C THR A 223 20.90 -6.65 -4.85
N ASP A 224 22.12 -7.10 -5.09
CA ASP A 224 22.65 -8.35 -4.54
C ASP A 224 23.54 -8.16 -3.31
N TYR A 225 23.91 -6.92 -2.95
CA TYR A 225 24.73 -6.66 -1.78
C TYR A 225 23.88 -6.53 -0.50
N ASP A 226 24.53 -6.81 0.63
CA ASP A 226 23.86 -6.85 1.92
C ASP A 226 23.40 -5.46 2.40
N TRP A 227 22.13 -5.36 2.76
CA TRP A 227 21.55 -4.26 3.53
C TRP A 227 22.32 -4.05 4.84
N ILE A 228 22.65 -2.79 5.12
CA ILE A 228 23.52 -2.33 6.21
C ILE A 228 23.22 -3.01 7.55
N ASP A 229 23.99 -4.05 7.85
CA ASP A 229 24.85 -4.26 9.03
C ASP A 229 25.34 -5.73 8.97
N ARG A 230 26.65 -5.94 8.79
CA ARG A 230 27.25 -7.30 8.80
C ARG A 230 27.00 -8.04 10.12
N GLN A 231 26.47 -7.38 11.16
CA GLN A 231 26.09 -7.99 12.43
C GLN A 231 24.67 -8.57 12.49
N TYR A 232 23.81 -8.38 11.47
CA TYR A 232 22.50 -9.04 11.50
C TYR A 232 22.67 -10.56 11.32
N LYS A 233 22.32 -11.33 12.36
CA LYS A 233 22.50 -12.80 12.45
C LYS A 233 21.87 -13.62 11.31
N TYR A 234 21.02 -13.01 10.49
CA TYR A 234 20.34 -13.65 9.37
C TYR A 234 20.99 -13.16 8.08
N GLY A 235 22.05 -13.84 7.63
CA GLY A 235 22.72 -13.52 6.36
C GLY A 235 21.73 -13.44 5.19
N ASN A 236 22.09 -12.63 4.18
CA ASN A 236 21.38 -12.44 2.90
C ASN A 236 20.19 -11.46 2.95
N THR A 237 20.25 -10.37 3.69
CA THR A 237 19.26 -9.27 3.49
C THR A 237 19.79 -8.30 2.44
N HIS A 238 19.05 -8.02 1.37
CA HIS A 238 19.55 -7.18 0.27
C HIS A 238 18.96 -5.78 0.25
N TYR A 239 19.66 -4.77 -0.26
CA TYR A 239 19.10 -3.43 -0.40
C TYR A 239 18.00 -3.39 -1.48
N GLY A 240 16.88 -2.76 -1.17
CA GLY A 240 15.86 -2.37 -2.15
C GLY A 240 15.17 -1.05 -1.81
N GLN A 241 14.67 -0.36 -2.84
CA GLN A 241 13.92 0.88 -2.70
C GLN A 241 12.85 1.00 -3.80
N ALA A 242 11.68 1.47 -3.40
CA ALA A 242 10.50 1.63 -4.23
C ALA A 242 10.26 3.12 -4.55
N PHE A 243 9.94 3.45 -5.79
CA PHE A 243 9.75 4.82 -6.26
C PHE A 243 8.54 4.98 -7.19
N LEU A 244 8.02 6.20 -7.25
CA LEU A 244 7.18 6.65 -8.36
C LEU A 244 8.00 7.48 -9.35
N VAL A 245 7.78 7.28 -10.64
CA VAL A 245 8.38 8.13 -11.68
C VAL A 245 7.64 9.46 -11.71
N GLU A 246 8.30 10.55 -11.33
CA GLU A 246 7.72 11.90 -11.39
C GLU A 246 7.78 12.48 -12.80
N ARG A 247 8.85 12.20 -13.54
CA ARG A 247 9.09 12.76 -14.86
C ARG A 247 10.12 11.94 -15.63
N VAL A 248 9.93 11.88 -16.94
CA VAL A 248 10.94 11.42 -17.91
C VAL A 248 11.10 12.53 -18.95
N ASP A 249 12.26 13.17 -19.01
CA ASP A 249 12.52 14.30 -19.90
C ASP A 249 13.95 14.24 -20.46
N GLY A 250 14.08 14.17 -21.78
CA GLY A 250 15.38 14.14 -22.45
C GLY A 250 16.32 13.00 -21.98
N GLY A 251 15.77 11.85 -21.57
CA GLY A 251 16.53 10.73 -20.99
C GLY A 251 16.89 10.91 -19.51
N THR A 252 16.52 12.02 -18.87
CA THR A 252 16.60 12.16 -17.42
C THR A 252 15.32 11.61 -16.79
N VAL A 253 15.47 10.68 -15.85
CA VAL A 253 14.39 10.14 -15.05
C VAL A 253 14.43 10.81 -13.68
N THR A 254 13.33 11.41 -13.25
CA THR A 254 13.13 11.96 -11.89
C THR A 254 12.17 11.06 -11.14
N VAL A 255 12.49 10.69 -9.89
CA VAL A 255 11.65 9.87 -9.01
C VAL A 255 11.20 10.61 -7.75
N SER A 256 10.19 10.05 -7.07
CA SER A 256 9.51 10.61 -5.90
C SER A 256 10.40 10.90 -4.70
N ASP A 257 11.46 10.11 -4.54
CA ASP A 257 12.33 10.17 -3.37
C ASP A 257 13.79 10.12 -3.78
N ALA A 258 14.65 10.64 -2.92
CA ALA A 258 16.07 10.44 -3.09
C ALA A 258 16.47 8.99 -2.77
N PHE A 259 17.47 8.47 -3.47
CA PHE A 259 18.15 7.23 -3.12
C PHE A 259 18.76 7.37 -1.74
N ILE A 260 18.43 6.47 -0.82
CA ILE A 260 18.90 6.58 0.56
C ILE A 260 20.34 6.09 0.69
N GLN A 261 20.73 5.15 -0.17
CA GLN A 261 22.10 4.71 -0.34
C GLN A 261 22.49 4.81 -1.81
N GLY A 262 23.77 5.09 -2.06
CA GLY A 262 24.31 5.02 -3.40
C GLY A 262 24.39 3.57 -3.84
N MET A 263 24.20 3.34 -5.14
CA MET A 263 24.29 2.02 -5.75
C MET A 263 25.22 2.12 -6.95
N LYS A 264 26.07 1.11 -7.13
CA LYS A 264 26.97 1.03 -8.29
C LYS A 264 26.38 0.08 -9.33
N ALA A 265 26.65 0.32 -10.60
CA ALA A 265 26.26 -0.60 -11.68
C ALA A 265 26.78 -2.04 -11.46
N SER A 266 27.85 -2.21 -10.66
CA SER A 266 28.38 -3.53 -10.26
C SER A 266 27.58 -4.27 -9.19
N ASP A 267 26.61 -3.63 -8.55
CA ASP A 267 25.91 -4.12 -7.33
C ASP A 267 24.73 -5.07 -7.65
N GLY A 268 24.81 -5.76 -8.80
CA GLY A 268 23.77 -6.70 -9.24
C GLY A 268 22.37 -6.09 -9.31
N ILE A 269 22.27 -4.79 -9.61
CA ILE A 269 21.01 -4.04 -9.50
C ILE A 269 19.98 -4.59 -10.49
N GLN A 270 18.81 -4.93 -9.96
CA GLN A 270 17.62 -5.23 -10.75
C GLN A 270 16.62 -4.08 -10.61
N LEU A 271 16.30 -3.45 -11.75
CA LEU A 271 15.20 -2.52 -11.86
C LEU A 271 13.99 -3.24 -12.44
N ARG A 272 12.86 -3.15 -11.76
CA ARG A 272 11.57 -3.66 -12.23
C ARG A 272 10.56 -2.54 -12.23
N SER A 273 9.67 -2.56 -13.22
CA SER A 273 8.44 -1.77 -13.16
C SER A 273 7.24 -2.66 -13.06
N PHE A 274 6.24 -2.15 -12.38
CA PHE A 274 4.95 -2.77 -12.27
C PHE A 274 3.86 -1.80 -12.69
N LYS A 275 2.77 -2.37 -13.20
CA LYS A 275 1.55 -1.61 -13.45
C LYS A 275 1.11 -0.99 -12.14
N ARG A 276 0.96 0.34 -12.11
CA ARG A 276 0.43 1.01 -10.93
C ARG A 276 -0.99 0.52 -10.62
N ILE A 277 -1.16 -0.07 -9.43
CA ILE A 277 -2.48 -0.34 -8.85
C ILE A 277 -2.58 0.24 -7.43
N SER A 278 -3.76 0.77 -7.10
CA SER A 278 -4.06 1.38 -5.80
C SER A 278 -5.30 0.76 -5.16
N PRO A 279 -5.26 -0.55 -4.84
CA PRO A 279 -6.43 -1.28 -4.36
C PRO A 279 -6.84 -0.85 -2.95
N VAL A 280 -8.13 -0.99 -2.65
CA VAL A 280 -8.71 -0.72 -1.34
C VAL A 280 -9.52 -1.93 -0.88
N ILE A 281 -9.38 -2.33 0.38
CA ILE A 281 -10.33 -3.24 1.05
C ILE A 281 -10.88 -2.54 2.29
N ARG A 282 -12.20 -2.56 2.47
CA ARG A 282 -12.82 -1.78 3.55
C ARG A 282 -14.08 -2.39 4.14
N GLY A 283 -14.28 -2.06 5.41
CA GLY A 283 -15.42 -2.47 6.21
C GLY A 283 -15.44 -3.98 6.49
N GLY A 284 -16.46 -4.42 7.23
CA GLY A 284 -16.66 -5.85 7.47
C GLY A 284 -15.67 -6.49 8.44
N GLU A 285 -15.75 -7.82 8.50
CA GLU A 285 -14.93 -8.66 9.36
C GLU A 285 -14.33 -9.81 8.53
N ILE A 286 -13.06 -10.12 8.77
CA ILE A 286 -12.40 -11.31 8.25
C ILE A 286 -12.07 -12.21 9.44
N ARG A 287 -12.62 -13.42 9.42
CA ARG A 287 -12.36 -14.47 10.41
C ARG A 287 -11.51 -15.54 9.76
N THR A 288 -10.37 -15.83 10.34
CA THR A 288 -9.61 -17.02 10.00
C THR A 288 -9.87 -18.10 11.05
N ASP A 289 -10.03 -19.32 10.59
CA ASP A 289 -9.94 -20.51 11.45
C ASP A 289 -8.72 -21.30 10.96
N ASP A 290 -7.62 -21.14 11.69
CA ASP A 290 -6.34 -21.82 11.40
C ASP A 290 -6.08 -22.99 12.35
N SER A 291 -7.11 -23.47 13.05
CA SER A 291 -7.02 -24.60 13.97
C SER A 291 -6.57 -25.91 13.30
N GLN A 292 -6.60 -25.95 11.95
CA GLN A 292 -6.23 -27.11 11.12
C GLN A 292 -4.81 -27.04 10.54
N ALA A 293 -4.05 -25.94 10.67
CA ALA A 293 -2.68 -25.85 10.15
C ALA A 293 -1.64 -26.68 10.93
N GLY A 294 -2.06 -27.56 11.84
CA GLY A 294 -1.21 -28.48 12.63
C GLY A 294 -0.39 -29.51 11.84
N GLY A 295 -0.04 -29.24 10.58
CA GLY A 295 0.71 -30.10 9.68
C GLY A 295 1.88 -29.41 9.00
N GLY A 296 2.82 -28.85 9.75
CA GLY A 296 4.24 -28.76 9.35
C GLY A 296 4.60 -28.09 8.02
N LEU A 297 3.75 -27.25 7.44
CA LEU A 297 4.09 -26.53 6.20
C LEU A 297 4.84 -25.22 6.53
N PRO A 298 6.06 -25.01 6.01
CA PRO A 298 6.89 -23.84 6.28
C PRO A 298 6.51 -22.63 5.40
N GLY A 299 5.21 -22.35 5.27
CA GLY A 299 4.70 -21.19 4.52
C GLY A 299 4.25 -20.09 5.47
N VAL A 300 4.60 -18.83 5.18
CA VAL A 300 4.05 -17.69 5.91
C VAL A 300 2.59 -17.48 5.45
N SER A 301 1.62 -17.60 6.35
CA SER A 301 0.20 -17.46 6.02
C SER A 301 -0.28 -16.01 6.20
N TYR A 302 -0.89 -15.42 5.18
CA TYR A 302 -1.40 -14.04 5.26
C TYR A 302 -2.91 -13.99 5.04
N CYS A 303 -3.66 -13.14 5.74
CA CYS A 303 -5.07 -12.92 5.36
C CYS A 303 -5.14 -12.01 4.13
N ILE A 304 -4.43 -10.88 4.18
CA ILE A 304 -4.39 -9.94 3.08
C ILE A 304 -2.95 -9.65 2.74
N ARG A 305 -2.57 -9.82 1.47
CA ARG A 305 -1.24 -9.52 0.96
C ARG A 305 -1.36 -8.51 -0.19
N PHE A 306 -0.73 -7.36 -0.03
CA PHE A 306 -0.51 -6.38 -1.09
C PHE A 306 0.93 -6.50 -1.59
N CYS A 307 1.11 -6.74 -2.87
CA CYS A 307 2.41 -6.90 -3.52
C CYS A 307 2.58 -5.87 -4.63
N HIS A 308 3.65 -5.09 -4.59
CA HIS A 308 4.00 -4.15 -5.67
C HIS A 308 2.95 -3.05 -5.90
N CYS A 309 2.16 -2.69 -4.87
CA CYS A 309 1.07 -1.74 -4.98
C CYS A 309 1.51 -0.31 -4.67
N VAL A 310 0.84 0.68 -5.27
CA VAL A 310 1.00 2.10 -4.94
C VAL A 310 -0.21 2.56 -4.15
N GLN A 311 0.02 3.04 -2.94
CA GLN A 311 -0.99 3.53 -2.00
C GLN A 311 -2.14 2.53 -1.77
N PRO A 312 -1.87 1.22 -1.57
CA PRO A 312 -2.93 0.30 -1.21
C PRO A 312 -3.52 0.68 0.15
N ARG A 313 -4.82 0.48 0.34
CA ARG A 313 -5.49 0.81 1.62
C ARG A 313 -6.28 -0.36 2.20
N ILE A 314 -6.22 -0.49 3.52
CA ILE A 314 -7.20 -1.23 4.31
C ILE A 314 -7.84 -0.29 5.32
N GLU A 315 -9.17 -0.27 5.37
CA GLU A 315 -9.94 0.71 6.14
C GLU A 315 -11.05 0.06 6.96
N GLY A 316 -11.12 0.38 8.25
CA GLY A 316 -12.27 0.04 9.11
C GLY A 316 -12.62 -1.45 9.13
N THR A 317 -11.63 -2.32 8.94
CA THR A 317 -11.81 -3.77 8.80
C THR A 317 -11.35 -4.46 10.09
N ARG A 318 -12.19 -5.37 10.60
CA ARG A 318 -11.82 -6.22 11.73
C ARG A 318 -11.24 -7.54 11.23
N LEU A 319 -10.11 -7.97 11.77
CA LEU A 319 -9.50 -9.26 11.44
C LEU A 319 -9.25 -10.08 12.70
N ASN A 320 -9.80 -11.30 12.74
CA ASN A 320 -9.79 -12.16 13.93
C ASN A 320 -9.38 -13.59 13.59
N GLY A 321 -8.78 -14.29 14.55
CA GLY A 321 -8.63 -15.76 14.48
C GLY A 321 -7.35 -16.28 13.82
N LEU A 322 -6.28 -15.48 13.71
CA LEU A 322 -4.98 -16.02 13.32
C LEU A 322 -4.39 -16.75 14.54
N GLU A 323 -4.16 -18.04 14.38
CA GLU A 323 -3.64 -18.91 15.44
C GLU A 323 -2.28 -19.52 15.10
N TYR A 324 -1.81 -19.41 13.85
CA TYR A 324 -0.63 -20.14 13.38
C TYR A 324 0.66 -19.33 13.34
N GLN A 325 1.79 -20.03 13.52
CA GLN A 325 3.16 -19.48 13.54
C GLN A 325 3.55 -18.95 12.14
N TYR A 326 4.27 -17.83 12.09
CA TYR A 326 4.61 -17.11 10.85
C TYR A 326 3.36 -16.71 10.04
N SER A 327 2.53 -15.86 10.61
CA SER A 327 1.35 -15.31 9.93
C SER A 327 1.25 -13.80 10.11
N ALA A 328 0.73 -13.10 9.10
CA ALA A 328 0.33 -11.70 9.26
C ALA A 328 -1.11 -11.48 8.82
N TYR A 329 -1.87 -10.66 9.55
CA TYR A 329 -3.21 -10.28 9.10
C TYR A 329 -3.16 -9.49 7.80
N VAL A 330 -2.29 -8.48 7.77
CA VAL A 330 -2.09 -7.62 6.61
C VAL A 330 -0.61 -7.55 6.32
N ARG A 331 -0.21 -7.89 5.10
CA ARG A 331 1.16 -7.69 4.62
C ARG A 331 1.16 -6.72 3.46
N PHE A 332 1.97 -5.67 3.59
CA PHE A 332 2.34 -4.77 2.50
C PHE A 332 3.76 -5.12 2.07
N GLU A 333 3.92 -5.53 0.83
CA GLU A 333 5.16 -6.08 0.31
C GLU A 333 5.57 -5.33 -0.94
N HIS A 334 6.76 -4.71 -0.88
CA HIS A 334 7.26 -3.83 -1.94
C HIS A 334 6.20 -2.81 -2.39
N CYS A 335 5.51 -2.17 -1.46
CA CYS A 335 4.44 -1.21 -1.73
C CYS A 335 4.91 0.23 -1.48
N PHE A 336 4.46 1.18 -2.29
CA PHE A 336 4.76 2.60 -2.09
C PHE A 336 3.58 3.31 -1.44
N GLY A 337 3.71 3.82 -0.23
CA GLY A 337 2.66 4.57 0.47
C GLY A 337 1.46 3.76 1.02
N PRO A 338 1.60 2.49 1.47
CA PRO A 338 0.46 1.72 1.97
C PRO A 338 -0.17 2.33 3.22
N VAL A 339 -1.49 2.20 3.38
CA VAL A 339 -2.23 2.72 4.55
C VAL A 339 -3.11 1.64 5.17
N ALA A 340 -2.92 1.39 6.46
CA ALA A 340 -3.89 0.69 7.30
C ALA A 340 -4.52 1.69 8.27
N ASP A 341 -5.84 1.91 8.18
CA ASP A 341 -6.55 2.90 8.98
C ASP A 341 -7.80 2.30 9.64
N GLY A 342 -7.93 2.47 10.95
CA GLY A 342 -9.08 1.94 11.68
C GLY A 342 -9.18 0.41 11.67
N VAL A 343 -8.07 -0.31 11.55
CA VAL A 343 -8.08 -1.78 11.59
C VAL A 343 -8.07 -2.28 13.03
N ILE A 344 -8.84 -3.34 13.29
CA ILE A 344 -8.91 -3.99 14.60
C ILE A 344 -8.48 -5.43 14.45
N LEU A 345 -7.40 -5.83 15.10
CA LEU A 345 -6.79 -7.15 14.97
C LEU A 345 -6.90 -7.92 16.28
N SER A 346 -7.34 -9.17 16.26
CA SER A 346 -7.31 -10.00 17.48
C SER A 346 -7.01 -11.46 17.21
N SER A 347 -5.92 -11.96 17.80
CA SER A 347 -5.63 -13.40 17.82
C SER A 347 -6.35 -14.07 18.99
N VAL A 348 -6.83 -15.30 18.79
CA VAL A 348 -7.69 -15.96 19.78
C VAL A 348 -6.88 -16.80 20.77
N ASN A 349 -5.73 -17.37 20.38
CA ASN A 349 -4.98 -18.29 21.23
C ASN A 349 -3.49 -18.38 20.86
N LEU A 350 -2.65 -17.37 21.13
CA LEU A 350 -1.20 -17.62 21.13
C LEU A 350 -0.83 -18.27 22.47
N PRO A 351 -0.34 -19.53 22.49
CA PRO A 351 0.22 -20.09 23.72
C PRO A 351 1.33 -19.15 24.20
N ARG A 352 1.24 -18.68 25.45
CA ARG A 352 2.30 -17.89 26.08
C ARG A 352 3.62 -18.66 25.92
N GLY A 353 4.55 -18.11 25.13
CA GLY A 353 5.85 -18.75 24.83
C GLY A 353 6.08 -19.12 23.36
N SER A 354 5.09 -18.98 22.47
CA SER A 354 5.30 -19.07 21.02
C SER A 354 6.20 -17.92 20.55
N THR A 355 7.46 -18.23 20.25
CA THR A 355 8.48 -17.23 19.89
C THR A 355 8.37 -16.71 18.46
N ASP A 356 7.55 -17.30 17.60
CA ASP A 356 7.68 -17.07 16.16
C ASP A 356 6.38 -16.63 15.46
N GLY A 357 6.40 -15.38 15.01
CA GLY A 357 5.85 -15.01 13.70
C GLY A 357 4.40 -14.50 13.59
N VAL A 358 3.68 -14.19 14.66
CA VAL A 358 2.29 -13.67 14.53
C VAL A 358 2.25 -12.14 14.51
N TYR A 359 2.05 -11.58 13.33
CA TYR A 359 2.11 -10.17 13.03
C TYR A 359 0.72 -9.59 12.74
N GLY A 360 0.48 -8.36 13.19
CA GLY A 360 -0.73 -7.64 12.82
C GLY A 360 -0.63 -7.07 11.42
N VAL A 361 -0.08 -5.87 11.32
CA VAL A 361 0.24 -5.18 10.06
C VAL A 361 1.74 -5.26 9.83
N HIS A 362 2.11 -5.95 8.75
CA HIS A 362 3.48 -6.25 8.39
C HIS A 362 3.90 -5.46 7.15
N PHE A 363 4.88 -4.58 7.31
CA PHE A 363 5.51 -3.87 6.21
C PHE A 363 6.79 -4.60 5.80
N ALA A 364 6.81 -5.18 4.61
CA ALA A 364 7.88 -6.08 4.18
C ALA A 364 8.51 -5.64 2.86
N GLY A 365 9.77 -6.01 2.66
CA GLY A 365 10.47 -5.78 1.41
C GLY A 365 11.05 -4.38 1.27
N ALA A 366 10.91 -3.79 0.08
CA ALA A 366 11.25 -2.39 -0.21
C ALA A 366 10.04 -1.45 -0.06
N THR A 367 9.04 -1.84 0.73
CA THR A 367 7.88 -0.99 0.98
C THR A 367 8.33 0.35 1.60
N SER A 368 7.68 1.46 1.25
CA SER A 368 8.06 2.80 1.71
C SER A 368 6.83 3.64 2.01
N HIS A 369 6.98 4.72 2.80
CA HIS A 369 5.88 5.65 3.13
C HIS A 369 4.64 5.01 3.77
N GLY A 370 4.81 3.91 4.51
CA GLY A 370 3.72 3.18 5.15
C GLY A 370 3.02 3.97 6.24
N GLN A 371 1.73 3.74 6.45
CA GLN A 371 0.98 4.37 7.53
C GLN A 371 0.11 3.36 8.24
N LEU A 372 0.15 3.42 9.57
CA LEU A 372 -0.74 2.65 10.44
C LEU A 372 -1.45 3.61 11.38
N LEU A 373 -2.73 3.83 11.16
CA LEU A 373 -3.49 4.93 11.75
C LEU A 373 -4.68 4.40 12.53
N ASN A 374 -4.95 4.95 13.71
CA ASN A 374 -6.19 4.75 14.46
C ASN A 374 -6.56 3.27 14.67
N SER A 375 -5.57 2.40 14.83
CA SER A 375 -5.75 0.96 14.75
C SER A 375 -5.43 0.28 16.08
N ASP A 376 -6.10 -0.83 16.34
CA ASP A 376 -5.99 -1.57 17.60
C ASP A 376 -5.60 -3.02 17.35
N SER A 377 -4.83 -3.61 18.26
CA SER A 377 -4.59 -5.04 18.27
C SER A 377 -4.59 -5.67 19.66
N HIS A 378 -4.97 -6.94 19.73
CA HIS A 378 -5.02 -7.73 20.94
C HIS A 378 -4.40 -9.11 20.74
N GLY A 379 -3.49 -9.49 21.63
CA GLY A 379 -2.94 -10.85 21.72
C GLY A 379 -1.85 -11.21 20.71
N LEU A 380 -1.39 -10.26 19.88
CA LEU A 380 -0.39 -10.52 18.84
C LEU A 380 1.04 -10.51 19.37
N ARG A 381 1.98 -11.15 18.66
CA ARG A 381 3.42 -11.02 19.01
C ARG A 381 3.90 -9.59 18.77
N HIS A 382 3.61 -9.08 17.58
CA HIS A 382 3.84 -7.70 17.19
C HIS A 382 2.57 -7.18 16.50
N PHE A 383 2.05 -6.05 16.96
CA PHE A 383 0.98 -5.35 16.26
C PHE A 383 1.47 -4.88 14.89
N SER A 384 2.57 -4.14 14.89
CA SER A 384 3.24 -3.73 13.67
C SER A 384 4.65 -4.25 13.65
N ASP A 385 5.02 -4.82 12.50
CA ASP A 385 6.37 -5.29 12.25
C ASP A 385 6.86 -4.85 10.88
N VAL A 386 8.18 -4.74 10.77
CA VAL A 386 8.89 -4.51 9.52
C VAL A 386 9.95 -5.58 9.35
N THR A 387 9.95 -6.26 8.21
CA THR A 387 10.95 -7.29 7.90
C THR A 387 11.35 -7.28 6.44
N TRP A 388 12.21 -8.23 6.08
CA TRP A 388 12.49 -8.58 4.69
C TRP A 388 11.27 -9.19 3.99
N ALA A 389 11.28 -9.14 2.66
CA ALA A 389 10.42 -9.96 1.81
C ALA A 389 11.24 -10.55 0.67
N ASP A 390 10.85 -11.74 0.23
CA ASP A 390 11.36 -12.28 -1.02
C ASP A 390 10.80 -11.46 -2.19
N LEU A 391 11.60 -11.25 -3.22
CA LEU A 391 11.15 -10.69 -4.48
C LEU A 391 10.62 -11.85 -5.33
N GLU A 392 9.35 -11.83 -5.68
CA GLU A 392 8.71 -12.88 -6.48
C GLU A 392 8.44 -12.41 -7.92
N ASN A 393 8.65 -13.27 -8.92
CA ASN A 393 8.12 -13.06 -10.28
C ASN A 393 6.60 -13.28 -10.31
N ASP A 394 5.95 -12.94 -11.43
CA ASP A 394 4.49 -13.07 -11.60
C ASP A 394 3.94 -14.49 -11.31
N ASP A 395 4.78 -15.52 -11.47
CA ASP A 395 4.47 -16.93 -11.19
C ASP A 395 4.66 -17.32 -9.71
N GLY A 396 5.21 -16.42 -8.89
CA GLY A 396 5.49 -16.66 -7.47
C GLY A 396 6.86 -17.26 -7.18
N ASP A 397 7.72 -17.42 -8.19
CA ASP A 397 9.10 -17.84 -8.01
C ASP A 397 9.92 -16.73 -7.36
N VAL A 398 10.70 -17.09 -6.35
CA VAL A 398 11.61 -16.17 -5.67
C VAL A 398 12.79 -15.84 -6.59
N LEU A 399 12.90 -14.58 -6.99
CA LEU A 399 13.96 -14.00 -7.80
C LEU A 399 15.13 -13.49 -6.98
N LEU A 400 14.86 -12.90 -5.82
CA LEU A 400 15.84 -12.44 -4.85
C LEU A 400 15.27 -12.66 -3.46
N SER A 401 15.97 -13.38 -2.59
CA SER A 401 15.47 -13.64 -1.24
C SER A 401 15.75 -12.46 -0.32
N ARG A 402 14.81 -12.12 0.56
CA ARG A 402 15.00 -11.16 1.67
C ARG A 402 15.49 -9.77 1.26
N VAL A 403 14.84 -9.16 0.27
CA VAL A 403 14.98 -7.74 0.03
C VAL A 403 14.50 -6.97 1.27
N CYS A 404 15.33 -6.05 1.72
CA CYS A 404 15.13 -5.09 2.79
C CYS A 404 15.27 -3.69 2.22
N GLY A 405 14.35 -2.81 2.54
CA GLY A 405 14.39 -1.43 2.12
C GLY A 405 14.04 -0.48 3.23
N VAL A 406 13.92 0.80 2.90
CA VAL A 406 13.74 1.84 3.89
C VAL A 406 12.30 2.32 3.94
N PHE A 407 11.76 2.42 5.15
CA PHE A 407 10.34 2.60 5.40
C PHE A 407 10.09 3.81 6.27
N TRP A 408 9.67 4.90 5.64
CA TRP A 408 9.13 6.05 6.36
C TRP A 408 7.71 5.72 6.81
N SER A 409 7.58 5.14 8.00
CA SER A 409 6.29 4.75 8.55
C SER A 409 5.79 5.76 9.55
N LEU A 410 4.57 6.26 9.37
CA LEU A 410 3.86 7.02 10.42
C LEU A 410 2.84 6.09 11.08
N THR A 411 3.12 5.69 12.31
CA THR A 411 2.15 5.03 13.17
C THR A 411 1.51 6.07 14.07
N ARG A 412 0.19 6.26 14.00
CA ARG A 412 -0.52 7.24 14.84
C ARG A 412 -1.71 6.63 15.58
N CYS A 413 -1.88 6.96 16.86
CA CYS A 413 -3.04 6.60 17.67
C CYS A 413 -3.32 5.09 17.70
N CYS A 414 -2.25 4.30 17.85
CA CYS A 414 -2.32 2.84 17.76
C CYS A 414 -2.18 2.19 19.12
N ARG A 415 -2.97 1.14 19.40
CA ARG A 415 -2.88 0.41 20.68
C ARG A 415 -2.57 -1.06 20.45
N ALA A 416 -1.51 -1.54 21.09
CA ALA A 416 -1.15 -2.96 21.12
C ALA A 416 -1.40 -3.49 22.53
N PHE A 417 -2.30 -4.47 22.68
CA PHE A 417 -2.66 -5.08 23.96
C PHE A 417 -2.17 -6.52 24.04
N ASP A 418 -1.70 -6.90 25.23
CA ASP A 418 -1.36 -8.28 25.60
C ASP A 418 -0.34 -8.92 24.64
N SER A 419 0.60 -8.12 24.14
CA SER A 419 1.60 -8.61 23.20
C SER A 419 2.59 -9.53 23.88
N VAL A 420 2.83 -10.72 23.31
CA VAL A 420 3.80 -11.66 23.89
C VAL A 420 5.25 -11.17 23.77
N ASN A 421 5.50 -10.20 22.88
CA ASN A 421 6.77 -9.51 22.69
C ASN A 421 6.53 -7.98 22.61
N SER A 422 7.35 -7.24 21.85
CA SER A 422 7.12 -5.82 21.63
C SER A 422 5.89 -5.55 20.79
N GLY A 423 4.93 -4.78 21.30
CA GLY A 423 3.74 -4.39 20.53
C GLY A 423 4.12 -3.76 19.18
N PHE A 424 5.16 -2.94 19.15
CA PHE A 424 5.73 -2.39 17.93
C PHE A 424 7.16 -2.88 17.75
N GLY A 425 7.41 -3.68 16.71
CA GLY A 425 8.55 -4.58 16.67
C GLY A 425 9.48 -4.46 15.47
N PRO A 426 9.81 -3.27 14.93
CA PRO A 426 10.56 -3.21 13.68
C PRO A 426 11.85 -4.05 13.77
N HIS A 427 12.06 -4.97 12.83
CA HIS A 427 13.33 -5.69 12.69
C HIS A 427 14.36 -4.76 12.02
N GLY A 428 15.65 -5.07 12.14
CA GLY A 428 16.76 -4.25 11.61
C GLY A 428 16.82 -4.10 10.09
N ALA A 429 15.81 -4.62 9.39
CA ALA A 429 15.62 -4.51 7.96
C ALA A 429 15.09 -3.13 7.49
N GLY A 430 14.68 -2.23 8.40
CA GLY A 430 14.12 -0.92 8.04
C GLY A 430 14.97 0.28 8.48
N ARG A 431 14.52 1.50 8.16
CA ARG A 431 14.99 2.83 8.65
C ARG A 431 13.86 3.86 8.66
N TYR A 432 13.96 4.89 9.52
CA TYR A 432 13.09 6.07 9.61
C TYR A 432 11.65 5.80 10.04
N PHE A 433 11.48 5.30 11.26
CA PHE A 433 10.15 5.02 11.81
C PHE A 433 9.69 6.13 12.74
N ASP A 434 8.45 6.57 12.55
CA ASP A 434 7.78 7.47 13.48
C ASP A 434 6.61 6.76 14.15
N PHE A 435 6.71 6.59 15.46
CA PHE A 435 5.59 6.23 16.31
C PHE A 435 5.11 7.49 17.02
N VAL A 436 3.87 7.89 16.78
CA VAL A 436 3.28 9.12 17.28
C VAL A 436 1.99 8.77 18.03
N ASP A 437 1.82 9.21 19.27
CA ASP A 437 0.61 8.95 20.05
C ASP A 437 0.26 7.43 20.19
N CYS A 438 1.28 6.57 20.22
CA CYS A 438 1.09 5.12 20.27
C CYS A 438 1.10 4.58 21.71
N GLN A 439 0.34 3.52 21.96
CA GLN A 439 0.29 2.85 23.26
C GLN A 439 0.59 1.35 23.10
N ALA A 440 1.51 0.83 23.89
CA ALA A 440 1.77 -0.60 24.01
C ALA A 440 1.46 -1.01 25.47
N ILE A 441 0.39 -1.77 25.69
CA ILE A 441 -0.19 -2.01 27.01
C ILE A 441 -0.21 -3.52 27.31
N ASN A 442 0.14 -3.89 28.54
CA ASN A 442 0.08 -5.27 29.06
C ASN A 442 0.91 -6.29 28.28
N GLY A 443 1.92 -5.85 27.54
CA GLY A 443 2.84 -6.75 26.85
C GLY A 443 3.76 -7.47 27.85
N SER A 444 4.00 -8.77 27.64
CA SER A 444 5.06 -9.50 28.36
C SER A 444 6.47 -9.12 27.88
N GLY A 445 6.60 -8.40 26.76
CA GLY A 445 7.84 -7.83 26.25
C GLY A 445 7.92 -6.30 26.35
N ALA A 446 9.06 -5.73 25.96
CA ALA A 446 9.24 -4.28 25.87
C ALA A 446 8.25 -3.68 24.87
N GLY A 447 7.36 -2.76 25.28
CA GLY A 447 6.27 -2.26 24.41
C GLY A 447 6.68 -1.81 23.00
N PHE A 448 7.89 -1.26 22.86
CA PHE A 448 8.48 -0.81 21.58
C PHE A 448 9.90 -1.38 21.40
N SER A 449 10.26 -1.72 20.15
CA SER A 449 11.60 -2.19 19.75
C SER A 449 12.36 -1.11 18.97
N THR A 450 13.62 -0.84 19.36
CA THR A 450 14.51 0.19 18.79
C THR A 450 15.54 -0.36 17.80
N ARG A 451 15.32 -1.56 17.24
CA ARG A 451 16.31 -2.26 16.38
C ARG A 451 16.58 -1.60 15.03
N VAL A 452 15.91 -0.49 14.74
CA VAL A 452 15.99 0.22 13.47
C VAL A 452 16.57 1.62 13.66
N SER A 453 17.55 1.97 12.81
CA SER A 453 18.13 3.31 12.78
C SER A 453 17.09 4.38 12.44
N TYR A 454 17.25 5.55 13.05
CA TYR A 454 16.38 6.73 12.85
C TYR A 454 14.92 6.50 13.27
N THR A 455 14.69 5.71 14.30
CA THR A 455 13.35 5.53 14.88
C THR A 455 13.05 6.62 15.92
N ARG A 456 11.88 7.26 15.83
CA ARG A 456 11.37 8.26 16.76
C ARG A 456 10.09 7.75 17.43
N TYR A 457 9.98 8.03 18.73
CA TYR A 457 8.76 7.82 19.51
C TYR A 457 8.34 9.16 20.11
N LEU A 458 7.20 9.67 19.66
CA LEU A 458 6.65 10.96 20.02
C LEU A 458 5.33 10.73 20.75
N ASN A 459 5.23 11.22 22.00
CA ASN A 459 4.05 11.02 22.84
C ASN A 459 3.58 9.55 22.94
N CYS A 460 4.52 8.62 23.08
CA CYS A 460 4.21 7.19 23.16
C CYS A 460 4.18 6.69 24.60
N ARG A 461 3.30 5.73 24.91
CA ARG A 461 3.14 5.12 26.23
C ARG A 461 3.40 3.61 26.18
N ALA A 462 4.25 3.11 27.05
CA ALA A 462 4.46 1.67 27.25
C ALA A 462 4.09 1.25 28.67
N GLU A 463 3.31 0.17 28.80
CA GLU A 463 2.96 -0.47 30.06
C GLU A 463 3.30 -1.95 29.99
N SER A 464 4.07 -2.44 30.97
CA SER A 464 4.37 -3.87 31.12
C SER A 464 3.93 -4.35 32.51
N PRO A 465 3.30 -5.54 32.64
CA PRO A 465 2.92 -6.06 33.95
C PRO A 465 4.15 -6.25 34.85
N GLY A 466 4.23 -5.48 35.94
CA GLY A 466 5.33 -5.56 36.91
C GLY A 466 6.42 -4.48 36.78
N VAL A 467 6.29 -3.55 35.83
CA VAL A 467 7.17 -2.38 35.70
C VAL A 467 6.30 -1.11 35.66
N GLU A 468 6.66 -0.07 36.42
CA GLU A 468 5.95 1.22 36.39
C GLU A 468 5.89 1.76 34.95
N SER A 469 4.74 2.29 34.54
CA SER A 469 4.50 2.75 33.16
C SER A 469 5.51 3.84 32.76
N TYR A 470 6.11 3.72 31.57
CA TYR A 470 6.98 4.77 31.01
C TYR A 470 6.27 5.50 29.86
N ALA A 471 6.20 6.81 29.96
CA ALA A 471 5.86 7.70 28.85
C ALA A 471 7.19 8.20 28.24
N PHE A 472 7.35 8.01 26.93
CA PHE A 472 8.52 8.47 26.20
C PHE A 472 8.13 9.67 25.35
N ASP A 473 8.81 10.79 25.56
CA ASP A 473 8.75 11.96 24.67
C ASP A 473 10.17 12.35 24.27
N PHE A 474 10.65 11.77 23.17
CA PHE A 474 11.94 12.12 22.59
C PHE A 474 11.72 13.15 21.47
N GLY A 475 11.56 14.42 21.86
CA GLY A 475 11.40 15.54 20.92
C GLY A 475 12.62 15.77 20.01
N GLY A 476 13.78 15.20 20.35
CA GLY A 476 14.94 15.07 19.47
C GLY A 476 15.16 13.58 19.17
N GLY A 477 15.22 13.20 17.89
CA GLY A 477 15.44 11.80 17.51
C GLY A 477 16.67 11.22 18.22
N ILE A 478 16.55 9.99 18.73
CA ILE A 478 17.70 9.27 19.27
C ILE A 478 18.58 8.88 18.08
N GLN A 479 19.65 9.63 17.83
CA GLN A 479 20.73 9.15 16.98
C GLN A 479 21.58 8.19 17.80
N LEU A 480 21.60 6.92 17.40
CA LEU A 480 22.56 5.96 17.92
C LEU A 480 23.98 6.44 17.56
N PRO A 481 24.96 6.37 18.48
CA PRO A 481 26.32 6.79 18.20
C PRO A 481 26.86 6.02 17.00
N THR A 482 27.34 6.75 16.00
CA THR A 482 28.02 6.19 14.84
C THR A 482 29.52 6.11 15.09
N ASP A 483 30.19 5.11 14.52
CA ASP A 483 31.64 5.07 14.39
C ASP A 483 32.15 6.17 13.44
N ASP A 484 33.47 6.24 13.31
CA ASP A 484 34.16 7.23 12.46
C ASP A 484 33.85 7.09 10.96
N GLN A 485 33.08 6.08 10.55
CA GLN A 485 32.56 5.88 9.19
C GLN A 485 31.06 6.20 9.06
N GLY A 486 30.43 6.74 10.11
CA GLY A 486 29.00 7.02 10.11
C GLY A 486 28.12 5.77 10.27
N GLN A 487 28.70 4.62 10.65
CA GLN A 487 27.96 3.37 10.89
C GLN A 487 27.57 3.26 12.37
N PRO A 488 26.37 2.78 12.75
CA PRO A 488 26.00 2.60 14.16
C PRO A 488 27.03 1.72 14.90
N SER A 489 27.57 2.20 16.01
CA SER A 489 28.52 1.44 16.82
C SER A 489 27.81 0.32 17.60
N GLY A 490 28.23 -0.92 17.31
CA GLY A 490 28.06 -2.20 18.02
C GLY A 490 26.95 -2.40 19.06
N ASP A 491 26.19 -3.48 18.83
CA ASP A 491 25.16 -4.08 19.68
C ASP A 491 23.90 -3.22 19.88
N GLY A 492 22.81 -3.58 19.20
CA GLY A 492 21.48 -3.05 19.49
C GLY A 492 21.07 -3.36 20.93
N GLU A 493 21.43 -2.48 21.87
CA GLU A 493 21.01 -2.58 23.25
C GLU A 493 19.49 -2.43 23.35
N THR A 494 18.87 -3.41 23.99
CA THR A 494 17.48 -3.28 24.45
C THR A 494 17.53 -2.29 25.62
N LEU A 495 17.12 -1.03 25.40
CA LEU A 495 17.00 -0.05 26.47
C LEU A 495 15.83 -0.44 27.37
N ALA A 496 16.10 -1.25 28.40
CA ALA A 496 15.19 -1.48 29.51
C ALA A 496 15.39 -0.36 30.53
N PHE A 497 14.50 0.64 30.54
CA PHE A 497 14.48 1.64 31.60
C PHE A 497 13.94 0.97 32.87
N GLY A 498 14.84 0.69 33.82
CA GLY A 498 14.51 0.23 35.17
C GLY A 498 14.83 1.34 36.16
N GLY A 499 13.82 2.14 36.49
CA GLY A 499 13.97 3.23 37.45
C GLY A 499 12.61 3.79 37.86
N GLN A 500 12.38 3.85 39.17
CA GLN A 500 11.20 4.47 39.78
C GLN A 500 11.37 5.99 39.71
N ASN A 501 10.62 6.67 38.82
CA ASN A 501 10.11 8.04 39.00
C ASN A 501 9.46 8.55 37.71
N PRO A 502 8.26 9.14 37.77
CA PRO A 502 7.65 9.81 36.63
C PRO A 502 8.19 11.25 36.57
N LEU A 503 8.84 11.65 35.47
CA LEU A 503 9.15 13.07 35.23
C LEU A 503 8.96 13.47 33.76
N VAL A 504 8.42 14.68 33.64
CA VAL A 504 8.05 15.42 32.43
C VAL A 504 9.25 16.25 31.94
N GLY A 505 9.50 16.22 30.63
CA GLY A 505 10.39 17.14 29.91
C GLY A 505 11.84 16.66 29.81
N CYS A 506 12.30 16.37 28.58
CA CYS A 506 13.72 16.11 28.31
C CYS A 506 14.18 16.96 27.11
N GLU A 507 15.16 17.83 27.37
CA GLU A 507 15.99 18.49 26.38
C GLU A 507 17.33 17.72 26.28
N MET A 508 17.83 17.42 25.08
CA MET A 508 19.10 16.70 24.91
C MET A 508 20.30 17.63 25.06
N VAL A 509 21.19 17.32 26.01
CA VAL A 509 22.55 17.89 26.08
C VAL A 509 23.54 16.86 25.53
N ASN A 510 24.35 17.29 24.57
CA ASN A 510 25.36 16.49 23.88
C ASN A 510 26.57 16.25 24.82
N CYS A 511 26.91 14.99 25.11
CA CYS A 511 28.16 14.66 25.80
C CYS A 511 28.98 13.69 24.95
N THR A 512 30.06 14.20 24.37
CA THR A 512 31.17 13.42 23.84
C THR A 512 32.17 13.15 24.98
N GLN A 513 32.41 11.88 25.33
CA GLN A 513 33.77 11.41 25.67
C GLN A 513 33.89 9.89 25.81
N GLU A 514 35.08 9.44 25.41
CA GLU A 514 35.61 8.09 25.28
C GLU A 514 35.59 7.28 26.58
N GLY A 515 35.35 5.97 26.45
CA GLY A 515 35.73 4.99 27.48
C GLY A 515 34.67 3.94 27.76
N TYR A 516 34.92 2.72 27.28
CA TYR A 516 34.24 1.48 27.65
C TYR A 516 33.96 1.39 29.17
N GLN A 517 32.69 1.34 29.57
CA GLN A 517 32.10 0.42 30.57
C GLN A 517 30.56 0.59 30.58
N LYS A 518 29.84 -0.53 30.71
CA LYS A 518 28.36 -0.63 30.79
C LYS A 518 27.74 0.52 31.60
N GLY A 519 27.03 1.43 30.92
CA GLY A 519 26.46 2.62 31.53
C GLY A 519 25.01 2.43 31.98
N LEU A 520 24.77 2.49 33.28
CA LEU A 520 23.47 2.87 33.83
C LEU A 520 23.26 4.38 33.56
N PHE A 521 22.22 4.76 32.83
CA PHE A 521 21.83 6.16 32.72
C PHE A 521 21.30 6.65 34.07
N ARG A 522 22.04 7.57 34.70
CA ARG A 522 21.62 8.26 35.93
C ARG A 522 20.92 9.56 35.52
N VAL A 523 19.62 9.68 35.81
CA VAL A 523 18.85 10.90 35.59
C VAL A 523 19.40 12.01 36.49
N CYS A 524 19.92 13.08 35.91
CA CYS A 524 20.38 14.26 36.65
C CYS A 524 19.19 15.13 37.04
N ASN A 525 19.00 15.32 38.35
CA ASN A 525 18.21 16.40 38.92
C ASN A 525 19.04 17.70 38.79
N MET A 526 18.48 18.77 38.22
CA MET A 526 19.00 20.12 38.47
C MET A 526 17.94 20.92 39.22
N SER A 527 18.40 21.46 40.36
CA SER A 527 17.71 22.27 41.36
C SER A 527 17.12 23.57 40.84
#